data_AF-A0A971MNX2-F1
#
_entry.id   AF-A0A971MNX2-F1
#
_cell.length_a   1.000
_cell.length_b   1.000
_cell.length_c   1.000
_cell.angle_alpha   90.00
_cell.angle_beta   90.00
_cell.angle_gamma   90.00
#
_symmetry.space_group_name_H-M   'P 1'
#
loop_
_entity.id
_entity.type
_entity.pdbx_description
1 polymer ?
#
loop_
_entity_poly.entity_id
_entity_poly.type
_entity_poly.pdbx_seq_one_letter_code
_entity_poly.pdbx_strand_id
1 'polypeptide(L)'
;MNIIIDDTPEKRKALSSFTGKVFNPPDKINSDSVFLCIRDSSMDLDEAVKSGCPVVVIAGVRDKAGEAIIQKARSLGIPDECIIVKNGDTVKTCSGVDLGPAVRGGISVKQAVKVAEYAHQKKLYPEMLIWEERKESPKDQEETIWSPPAQEQKKTKPAPKIPAVKTHESVPMDFDDFLKDYSIVLGIVLEGDSPGLFKEVAAQLNACHVEMADKPTSYRVYADNLDEALTKGYGYANQKTAMVPVGTKKAVVEVTLTDIQPDMLDKAYRRAEKIIHIAGINSVPAVKDWLASGYKLDAIVTEDRLAYEDISVPAASTPEEVVKILKGGLD
;
A
#
# COMPACT_ATOMS: atom_id res chain seq x y z
N MET A 1 2.84 22.88 -25.34
CA MET A 1 2.64 22.26 -24.02
C MET A 1 1.19 21.81 -23.84
N ASN A 2 0.98 20.51 -23.80
CA ASN A 2 -0.28 19.87 -23.42
C ASN A 2 -0.26 19.55 -21.93
N ILE A 3 -1.35 19.83 -21.19
CA ILE A 3 -1.44 19.43 -19.78
C ILE A 3 -2.33 18.21 -19.70
N ILE A 4 -1.77 17.11 -19.20
CA ILE A 4 -2.46 15.85 -18.99
C ILE A 4 -2.93 15.78 -17.55
N ILE A 5 -4.19 15.44 -17.34
CA ILE A 5 -4.75 15.19 -16.01
C ILE A 5 -5.78 14.06 -16.10
N ASP A 6 -5.61 13.08 -15.22
CA ASP A 6 -6.61 12.03 -15.04
C ASP A 6 -7.74 12.55 -14.17
N ASP A 7 -8.87 12.86 -14.81
CA ASP A 7 -10.05 13.42 -14.16
C ASP A 7 -11.28 13.25 -15.05
N THR A 8 -12.42 13.74 -14.61
CA THR A 8 -13.65 13.81 -15.40
C THR A 8 -13.55 14.84 -16.53
N PRO A 9 -14.23 14.63 -17.67
CA PRO A 9 -14.34 15.61 -18.75
C PRO A 9 -14.85 16.98 -18.27
N GLU A 10 -15.80 17.00 -17.34
CA GLU A 10 -16.40 18.20 -16.76
C GLU A 10 -15.37 19.03 -16.00
N LYS A 11 -14.58 18.37 -15.13
CA LYS A 11 -13.53 19.04 -14.36
C LYS A 11 -12.41 19.55 -15.28
N ARG A 12 -11.99 18.79 -16.29
CA ARG A 12 -11.03 19.28 -17.32
C ARG A 12 -11.52 20.52 -18.05
N LYS A 13 -12.80 20.54 -18.45
CA LYS A 13 -13.42 21.71 -19.12
C LYS A 13 -13.46 22.92 -18.19
N ALA A 14 -13.82 22.72 -16.92
CA ALA A 14 -13.81 23.76 -15.90
C ALA A 14 -12.40 24.33 -15.71
N LEU A 15 -11.40 23.48 -15.47
CA LEU A 15 -9.99 23.89 -15.32
C LEU A 15 -9.49 24.70 -16.53
N SER A 16 -9.85 24.26 -17.74
CA SER A 16 -9.47 24.94 -18.99
C SER A 16 -10.05 26.35 -19.08
N SER A 17 -11.29 26.55 -18.60
CA SER A 17 -11.95 27.86 -18.60
C SER A 17 -11.27 28.88 -17.68
N PHE A 18 -10.64 28.44 -16.59
CA PHE A 18 -9.98 29.33 -15.61
C PHE A 18 -8.55 29.74 -16.02
N THR A 19 -7.93 29.01 -16.94
CA THR A 19 -6.52 29.20 -17.33
C THR A 19 -6.33 29.59 -18.79
N GLY A 20 -7.32 29.31 -19.65
CA GLY A 20 -7.16 29.41 -21.10
C GLY A 20 -6.25 28.33 -21.70
N LYS A 21 -5.85 27.33 -20.91
CA LYS A 21 -5.04 26.17 -21.34
C LYS A 21 -5.94 24.94 -21.45
N VAL A 22 -5.69 24.10 -22.44
CA VAL A 22 -6.44 22.85 -22.61
C VAL A 22 -5.86 21.77 -21.70
N PHE A 23 -6.72 21.20 -20.86
CA PHE A 23 -6.43 20.00 -20.08
C PHE A 23 -6.96 18.77 -20.81
N ASN A 24 -6.11 17.77 -21.02
CA ASN A 24 -6.44 16.56 -21.77
C ASN A 24 -6.38 15.30 -20.89
N PRO A 25 -7.14 14.25 -21.24
CA PRO A 25 -7.03 12.94 -20.60
C PRO A 25 -5.69 12.22 -20.90
N PRO A 26 -5.31 11.21 -20.10
CA PRO A 26 -4.06 10.44 -20.27
C PRO A 26 -3.85 9.82 -21.65
N ASP A 27 -4.91 9.40 -22.35
CA ASP A 27 -4.84 8.81 -23.71
C ASP A 27 -4.36 9.79 -24.80
N LYS A 28 -4.25 11.09 -24.48
CA LYS A 28 -3.79 12.15 -25.40
C LYS A 28 -2.33 12.56 -25.18
N ILE A 29 -1.61 11.84 -24.33
CA ILE A 29 -0.22 12.16 -24.02
C ILE A 29 0.69 12.11 -25.26
N ASN A 30 1.65 13.02 -25.30
CA ASN A 30 2.66 13.13 -26.35
C ASN A 30 3.94 13.78 -25.80
N SER A 31 4.97 13.90 -26.64
CA SER A 31 6.28 14.46 -26.25
C SER A 31 6.26 15.95 -25.82
N ASP A 32 5.19 16.68 -26.10
CA ASP A 32 4.99 18.08 -25.69
C ASP A 32 4.08 18.19 -24.45
N SER A 33 3.89 17.08 -23.72
CA SER A 33 2.98 17.01 -22.58
C SER A 33 3.66 17.25 -21.23
N VAL A 34 2.86 17.63 -20.23
CA VAL A 34 3.20 17.60 -18.81
C VAL A 34 2.06 16.91 -18.08
N PHE A 35 2.38 15.95 -17.22
CA PHE A 35 1.40 15.25 -16.41
C PHE A 35 1.17 16.02 -15.11
N LEU A 36 -0.08 16.38 -14.81
CA LEU A 36 -0.46 17.03 -13.57
C LEU A 36 -1.19 16.02 -12.67
N CYS A 37 -0.58 15.71 -11.54
CA CYS A 37 -1.13 14.82 -10.54
C CYS A 37 -1.61 15.63 -9.33
N ILE A 38 -2.87 15.48 -8.94
CA ILE A 38 -3.46 16.23 -7.83
C ILE A 38 -3.84 15.24 -6.74
N ARG A 39 -3.37 15.50 -5.51
CA ARG A 39 -3.83 14.77 -4.32
C ARG A 39 -5.36 14.69 -4.29
N ASP A 40 -5.87 13.51 -3.95
CA ASP A 40 -7.30 13.18 -3.88
C ASP A 40 -8.03 13.08 -5.25
N SER A 41 -7.33 13.21 -6.38
CA SER A 41 -7.87 12.98 -7.74
C SER A 41 -7.14 11.80 -8.37
N SER A 42 -7.79 10.63 -8.55
CA SER A 42 -7.28 9.40 -9.20
C SER A 42 -5.76 9.35 -9.46
N MET A 43 -4.98 9.46 -8.38
CA MET A 43 -3.58 9.88 -8.48
C MET A 43 -2.67 8.66 -8.62
N ASP A 44 -2.37 8.28 -9.86
CA ASP A 44 -1.32 7.30 -10.15
C ASP A 44 -0.01 8.00 -10.56
N LEU A 45 0.87 8.22 -9.58
CA LEU A 45 2.21 8.78 -9.82
C LEU A 45 3.12 7.82 -10.62
N ASP A 46 2.95 6.51 -10.48
CA ASP A 46 3.77 5.52 -11.16
C ASP A 46 3.45 5.50 -12.65
N GLU A 47 2.17 5.59 -13.01
CA GLU A 47 1.73 5.76 -14.41
C GLU A 47 2.20 7.10 -14.99
N ALA A 48 2.06 8.19 -14.25
CA ALA A 48 2.50 9.51 -14.68
C ALA A 48 4.02 9.59 -14.95
N VAL A 49 4.84 8.88 -14.18
CA VAL A 49 6.29 8.83 -14.41
C VAL A 49 6.64 7.97 -15.62
N LYS A 50 5.95 6.83 -15.80
CA LYS A 50 6.12 5.95 -16.97
C LYS A 50 5.72 6.59 -18.29
N SER A 51 4.93 7.65 -18.26
CA SER A 51 4.47 8.33 -19.46
C SER A 51 5.57 9.11 -20.20
N GLY A 52 6.77 9.22 -19.61
CA GLY A 52 7.95 9.79 -20.28
C GLY A 52 7.87 11.30 -20.48
N CYS A 53 7.06 12.01 -19.69
CA CYS A 53 6.97 13.47 -19.72
C CYS A 53 7.24 14.07 -18.33
N PRO A 54 7.49 15.39 -18.21
CA PRO A 54 7.57 16.04 -16.90
C PRO A 54 6.29 15.80 -16.09
N VAL A 55 6.45 15.57 -14.78
CA VAL A 55 5.34 15.32 -13.86
C VAL A 55 5.31 16.42 -12.80
N VAL A 56 4.17 17.07 -12.65
CA VAL A 56 3.91 18.08 -11.61
C VAL A 56 2.93 17.51 -10.60
N VAL A 57 3.28 17.61 -9.33
CA VAL A 57 2.54 17.01 -8.23
C VAL A 57 1.97 18.10 -7.33
N ILE A 58 0.66 18.07 -7.07
CA ILE A 58 0.01 18.90 -6.06
C ILE A 58 -0.20 18.05 -4.80
N ALA A 59 0.71 18.16 -3.83
CA ALA A 59 0.66 17.36 -2.60
C ALA A 59 -0.32 17.92 -1.55
N GLY A 60 -0.91 19.10 -1.79
CA GLY A 60 -1.84 19.75 -0.88
C GLY A 60 -1.11 20.41 0.30
N VAL A 61 -1.54 20.13 1.53
CA VAL A 61 -0.90 20.63 2.75
C VAL A 61 0.14 19.64 3.28
N ARG A 62 1.10 20.11 4.09
CA ARG A 62 2.12 19.27 4.75
C ARG A 62 1.59 18.55 6.00
N ASP A 63 0.47 17.85 5.86
CA ASP A 63 0.03 16.85 6.81
C ASP A 63 0.69 15.49 6.53
N LYS A 64 0.35 14.44 7.30
CA LYS A 64 0.93 13.10 7.11
C LYS A 64 0.75 12.57 5.68
N ALA A 65 -0.43 12.76 5.09
CA ALA A 65 -0.74 12.29 3.75
C ALA A 65 0.00 13.10 2.66
N GLY A 66 0.11 14.41 2.82
CA GLY A 66 0.89 15.27 1.93
C GLY A 66 2.38 14.92 1.96
N GLU A 67 2.94 14.66 3.14
CA GLU A 67 4.33 14.24 3.27
C GLU A 67 4.57 12.87 2.61
N ALA A 68 3.64 11.92 2.75
CA ALA A 68 3.72 10.62 2.06
C ALA A 68 3.77 10.79 0.53
N ILE A 69 2.95 11.69 -0.03
CA ILE A 69 2.96 11.99 -1.48
C ILE A 69 4.29 12.64 -1.91
N ILE A 70 4.82 13.57 -1.10
CA ILE A 70 6.10 14.22 -1.37
C ILE A 70 7.23 13.17 -1.41
N GLN A 71 7.28 12.29 -0.42
CA GLN A 71 8.30 11.23 -0.36
C GLN A 71 8.14 10.24 -1.53
N LYS A 72 6.92 9.87 -1.89
CA LYS A 72 6.66 9.02 -3.06
C LYS A 72 7.15 9.70 -4.34
N ALA A 73 6.79 10.97 -4.57
CA ALA A 73 7.23 11.72 -5.75
C ALA A 73 8.77 11.78 -5.85
N ARG A 74 9.46 12.05 -4.74
CA ARG A 74 10.93 12.05 -4.68
C ARG A 74 11.54 10.68 -4.98
N SER A 75 10.97 9.60 -4.44
CA SER A 75 11.46 8.25 -4.71
C SER A 75 11.31 7.84 -6.19
N LEU A 76 10.36 8.45 -6.90
CA LEU A 76 10.16 8.26 -8.33
C LEU A 76 11.01 9.23 -9.19
N GLY A 77 11.93 9.96 -8.55
CA GLY A 77 12.83 10.89 -9.22
C GLY A 77 12.18 12.20 -9.65
N ILE A 78 10.95 12.52 -9.20
CA ILE A 78 10.30 13.79 -9.55
C ILE A 78 11.05 14.96 -8.88
N PRO A 79 11.52 15.96 -9.64
CA PRO A 79 12.24 17.10 -9.07
C PRO A 79 11.41 17.91 -8.07
N ASP A 80 12.07 18.43 -7.03
CA ASP A 80 11.43 19.19 -5.95
C ASP A 80 10.77 20.50 -6.45
N GLU A 81 11.23 21.04 -7.57
CA GLU A 81 10.62 22.16 -8.30
C GLU A 81 9.23 21.83 -8.86
N CYS A 82 8.95 20.55 -9.09
CA CYS A 82 7.70 20.06 -9.67
C CYS A 82 6.68 19.63 -8.61
N ILE A 83 7.05 19.65 -7.32
CA ILE A 83 6.16 19.25 -6.21
C ILE A 83 5.65 20.49 -5.49
N ILE A 84 4.35 20.71 -5.48
CA ILE A 84 3.67 21.90 -4.96
C ILE A 84 2.99 21.60 -3.62
N VAL A 85 3.24 22.46 -2.63
CA VAL A 85 2.69 22.38 -1.27
C VAL A 85 2.10 23.72 -0.82
N LYS A 86 1.05 23.67 0.00
CA LYS A 86 0.51 24.81 0.73
C LYS A 86 1.07 24.82 2.16
N ASN A 87 1.76 25.90 2.51
CA ASN A 87 2.31 26.16 3.84
C ASN A 87 1.65 27.41 4.42
N GLY A 88 0.71 27.21 5.35
CA GLY A 88 -0.11 28.30 5.89
C GLY A 88 -0.87 29.02 4.77
N ASP A 89 -0.66 30.32 4.64
CA ASP A 89 -1.28 31.18 3.62
C ASP A 89 -0.48 31.30 2.33
N THR A 90 0.61 30.53 2.17
CA THR A 90 1.49 30.58 0.99
C THR A 90 1.54 29.23 0.28
N VAL A 91 1.77 29.26 -1.03
CA VAL A 91 1.98 28.08 -1.86
C VAL A 91 3.41 28.09 -2.35
N LYS A 92 4.14 26.99 -2.17
CA LYS A 92 5.55 26.86 -2.55
C LYS A 92 5.81 25.53 -3.22
N THR A 93 6.93 25.44 -3.94
CA THR A 93 7.48 24.14 -4.34
C THR A 93 8.26 23.50 -3.19
N CYS A 94 8.53 22.20 -3.25
CA CYS A 94 9.42 21.54 -2.29
C CYS A 94 10.87 22.07 -2.36
N SER A 95 11.28 22.61 -3.50
CA SER A 95 12.56 23.32 -3.65
C SER A 95 12.59 24.71 -3.00
N GLY A 96 11.43 25.19 -2.51
CA GLY A 96 11.32 26.46 -1.78
C GLY A 96 10.91 27.67 -2.64
N VAL A 97 10.62 27.47 -3.93
CA VAL A 97 10.15 28.55 -4.82
C VAL A 97 8.77 29.01 -4.40
N ASP A 98 8.60 30.31 -4.18
CA ASP A 98 7.33 30.91 -3.82
C ASP A 98 6.42 31.07 -5.06
N LEU A 99 5.20 30.50 -4.97
CA LEU A 99 4.16 30.58 -6.00
C LEU A 99 3.07 31.59 -5.63
N GLY A 100 3.23 32.31 -4.52
CA GLY A 100 2.32 33.34 -4.03
C GLY A 100 1.32 32.84 -2.99
N PRO A 101 0.30 33.64 -2.67
CA PRO A 101 -0.65 33.30 -1.62
C PRO A 101 -1.56 32.13 -2.02
N ALA A 102 -2.06 31.42 -1.01
CA ALA A 102 -3.13 30.46 -1.17
C ALA A 102 -4.43 31.18 -1.55
N VAL A 103 -5.16 30.64 -2.52
CA VAL A 103 -6.41 31.24 -3.01
C VAL A 103 -7.57 30.50 -2.37
N ARG A 104 -8.40 31.22 -1.59
CA ARG A 104 -9.55 30.63 -0.84
C ARG A 104 -9.12 29.42 0.02
N GLY A 105 -7.93 29.48 0.60
CA GLY A 105 -7.39 28.39 1.42
C GLY A 105 -6.81 27.21 0.63
N GLY A 106 -6.71 27.28 -0.70
CA GLY A 106 -6.19 26.20 -1.55
C GLY A 106 -5.08 26.62 -2.52
N ILE A 107 -4.65 25.65 -3.33
CA ILE A 107 -3.69 25.84 -4.42
C ILE A 107 -4.47 26.09 -5.71
N SER A 108 -4.20 27.21 -6.38
CA SER A 108 -4.93 27.57 -7.60
C SER A 108 -4.40 26.82 -8.83
N VAL A 109 -5.28 26.56 -9.79
CA VAL A 109 -4.89 25.97 -11.09
C VAL A 109 -3.87 26.84 -11.83
N LYS A 110 -3.88 28.17 -11.66
CA LYS A 110 -2.87 29.07 -12.26
C LYS A 110 -1.47 28.84 -11.69
N GLN A 111 -1.37 28.55 -10.40
CA GLN A 111 -0.10 28.18 -9.76
C GLN A 111 0.40 26.83 -10.28
N ALA A 112 -0.49 25.85 -10.43
CA ALA A 112 -0.16 24.56 -11.02
C ALA A 112 0.33 24.68 -12.48
N VAL A 113 -0.37 25.46 -13.30
CA VAL A 113 0.02 25.72 -14.70
C VAL A 113 1.38 26.40 -14.78
N LYS A 114 1.68 27.38 -13.90
CA LYS A 114 2.99 28.04 -13.86
C LYS A 114 4.13 27.05 -13.64
N VAL A 115 3.93 26.08 -12.74
CA VAL A 115 4.92 25.02 -12.49
C VAL A 115 5.00 24.06 -13.67
N ALA A 116 3.86 23.69 -14.29
CA ALA A 116 3.86 22.86 -15.50
C ALA A 116 4.61 23.50 -16.67
N GLU A 117 4.39 24.79 -16.92
CA GLU A 117 5.12 25.54 -17.93
C GLU A 117 6.62 25.58 -17.64
N TYR A 118 6.99 25.79 -16.38
CA TYR A 118 8.39 25.76 -15.97
C TYR A 118 9.02 24.38 -16.16
N ALA A 119 8.35 23.32 -15.72
CA ALA A 119 8.80 21.94 -15.85
C ALA A 119 8.98 21.54 -17.32
N HIS A 120 8.06 21.94 -18.18
CA HIS A 120 8.16 21.74 -19.63
C HIS A 120 9.35 22.49 -20.24
N GLN A 121 9.46 23.80 -19.98
CA GLN A 121 10.52 24.64 -20.54
C GLN A 121 11.92 24.21 -20.09
N LYS A 122 12.05 23.78 -18.84
CA LYS A 122 13.31 23.33 -18.24
C LYS A 122 13.57 21.84 -18.41
N LYS A 123 12.64 21.11 -19.05
CA LYS A 123 12.78 19.66 -19.28
C LYS A 123 13.01 18.92 -17.96
N LEU A 124 12.21 19.24 -16.95
CA LEU A 124 12.28 18.60 -15.62
C LEU A 124 11.57 17.25 -15.66
N TYR A 125 12.23 16.27 -16.26
CA TYR A 125 11.78 14.89 -16.26
C TYR A 125 12.06 14.23 -14.91
N PRO A 126 11.24 13.25 -14.50
CA PRO A 126 11.62 12.35 -13.42
C PRO A 126 12.99 11.71 -13.72
N GLU A 127 13.87 11.67 -12.72
CA GLU A 127 15.17 11.02 -12.84
C GLU A 127 15.00 9.49 -12.83
N MET A 128 15.44 8.85 -13.91
CA MET A 128 15.45 7.40 -14.03
C MET A 128 16.79 6.86 -13.54
N LEU A 129 16.73 5.92 -12.59
CA LEU A 129 17.91 5.22 -12.12
C LEU A 129 18.35 4.20 -13.18
N ILE A 130 19.57 4.36 -13.69
CA ILE A 130 20.21 3.39 -14.61
C ILE A 130 20.92 2.26 -13.86
N TRP A 131 21.17 2.47 -12.58
CA TRP A 131 21.80 1.54 -11.66
C TRP A 131 21.32 1.89 -10.27
N GLU A 132 20.69 0.93 -9.62
CA GLU A 132 20.44 0.98 -8.18
C GLU A 132 21.51 0.14 -7.52
N GLU A 133 22.10 0.68 -6.44
CA GLU A 133 22.98 -0.10 -5.60
C GLU A 133 22.18 -1.31 -5.12
N ARG A 134 22.64 -2.50 -5.53
CA ARG A 134 22.18 -3.72 -4.89
C ARG A 134 22.56 -3.56 -3.44
N LYS A 135 21.59 -3.30 -2.57
CA LYS A 135 21.79 -3.47 -1.13
C LYS A 135 22.25 -4.91 -0.98
N GLU A 136 23.54 -5.10 -0.71
CA GLU A 136 24.10 -6.41 -0.46
C GLU A 136 23.33 -7.02 0.70
N SER A 137 22.43 -7.95 0.38
CA SER A 137 21.99 -8.95 1.34
C SER A 137 23.24 -9.69 1.81
N PRO A 138 23.46 -9.92 3.12
CA PRO A 138 24.66 -10.59 3.66
C PRO A 138 24.88 -12.07 3.24
N LYS A 139 24.37 -12.50 2.08
CA LYS A 139 24.47 -13.88 1.59
C LYS A 139 24.56 -13.85 0.07
N ASP A 140 25.76 -13.58 -0.44
CA ASP A 140 26.21 -14.04 -1.76
C ASP A 140 27.75 -14.06 -1.75
N GLN A 141 28.31 -14.88 -0.86
CA GLN A 141 29.58 -15.56 -1.12
C GLN A 141 29.25 -17.03 -1.29
N GLU A 142 28.73 -17.39 -2.46
CA GLU A 142 28.81 -18.78 -2.92
C GLU A 142 30.30 -19.10 -3.14
N GLU A 143 30.85 -19.88 -2.22
CA GLU A 143 32.14 -20.51 -2.37
C GLU A 143 32.15 -21.32 -3.66
N THR A 144 33.02 -20.91 -4.58
CA THR A 144 33.40 -21.70 -5.74
C THR A 144 33.96 -23.04 -5.25
N ILE A 145 33.22 -24.12 -5.52
CA ILE A 145 33.62 -25.50 -5.25
C ILE A 145 34.94 -25.80 -5.97
N TRP A 146 36.03 -25.86 -5.23
CA TRP A 146 37.20 -26.66 -5.59
C TRP A 146 37.54 -27.56 -4.39
N SER A 147 37.29 -28.86 -4.52
CA SER A 147 37.63 -29.86 -3.49
C SER A 147 39.08 -30.35 -3.66
N PRO A 148 39.95 -30.25 -2.65
CA PRO A 148 41.13 -31.09 -2.53
C PRO A 148 40.81 -32.36 -1.74
N PRO A 149 41.50 -33.50 -1.98
CA PRO A 149 41.19 -34.77 -1.36
C PRO A 149 41.62 -34.82 0.11
N ALA A 150 40.91 -35.66 0.86
CA ALA A 150 40.96 -35.85 2.29
C ALA A 150 42.35 -36.12 2.88
N GLN A 151 42.62 -35.52 4.05
CA GLN A 151 43.54 -36.06 5.04
C GLN A 151 43.01 -35.90 6.47
N GLU A 152 43.37 -36.90 7.27
CA GLU A 152 42.86 -37.29 8.57
C GLU A 152 43.28 -36.43 9.78
N GLN A 153 42.42 -36.49 10.81
CA GLN A 153 42.68 -36.42 12.25
C GLN A 153 43.14 -35.09 12.91
N LYS A 154 42.32 -34.57 13.85
CA LYS A 154 42.50 -34.82 15.31
C LYS A 154 41.40 -34.17 16.16
N LYS A 155 41.15 -34.82 17.31
CA LYS A 155 40.18 -34.53 18.38
C LYS A 155 40.39 -33.18 19.07
N THR A 156 39.29 -32.52 19.42
CA THR A 156 39.05 -31.93 20.76
C THR A 156 37.55 -31.63 20.99
N LYS A 157 37.05 -31.94 22.19
CA LYS A 157 35.78 -31.52 22.81
C LYS A 157 36.17 -30.61 24.01
N PRO A 158 35.27 -29.92 24.74
CA PRO A 158 33.86 -29.57 24.49
C PRO A 158 33.51 -28.09 24.85
N ALA A 159 32.31 -27.61 24.50
CA ALA A 159 31.44 -26.81 25.40
C ALA A 159 30.06 -26.54 24.75
N PRO A 160 28.96 -26.53 25.52
CA PRO A 160 27.59 -26.51 25.01
C PRO A 160 27.12 -25.08 24.76
N LYS A 161 26.49 -24.84 23.61
CA LYS A 161 25.70 -23.63 23.38
C LYS A 161 24.29 -24.04 22.96
N ILE A 162 23.40 -23.88 23.95
CA ILE A 162 22.00 -23.42 23.90
C ILE A 162 21.41 -23.38 22.47
N PRO A 163 20.29 -24.09 22.21
CA PRO A 163 19.67 -24.10 20.89
C PRO A 163 19.17 -22.69 20.55
N ALA A 164 19.72 -22.11 19.49
CA ALA A 164 19.17 -20.91 18.89
C ALA A 164 17.79 -21.22 18.32
N VAL A 165 16.84 -20.37 18.68
CA VAL A 165 15.43 -20.39 18.29
C VAL A 165 15.29 -20.46 16.76
N LYS A 166 14.38 -21.32 16.30
CA LYS A 166 14.05 -21.54 14.89
C LYS A 166 13.79 -20.20 14.20
N THR A 167 14.61 -19.85 13.21
CA THR A 167 14.27 -18.84 12.22
C THR A 167 13.00 -19.29 11.51
N HIS A 168 11.94 -18.48 11.59
CA HIS A 168 10.73 -18.68 10.79
C HIS A 168 11.10 -18.46 9.32
N GLU A 169 11.44 -19.54 8.62
CA GLU A 169 11.55 -19.50 7.16
C GLU A 169 10.14 -19.34 6.58
N SER A 170 9.98 -18.56 5.51
CA SER A 170 8.75 -18.53 4.71
C SER A 170 8.92 -19.47 3.53
N VAL A 171 7.86 -20.23 3.20
CA VAL A 171 7.92 -21.22 2.12
C VAL A 171 6.96 -20.82 1.00
N PRO A 172 7.41 -20.81 -0.27
CA PRO A 172 6.52 -20.64 -1.40
C PRO A 172 5.57 -21.84 -1.49
N MET A 173 4.27 -21.57 -1.64
CA MET A 173 3.26 -22.58 -1.91
C MET A 173 2.22 -22.09 -2.93
N ASP A 174 1.48 -23.02 -3.53
CA ASP A 174 0.36 -22.67 -4.40
C ASP A 174 -0.76 -21.98 -3.61
N PHE A 175 -1.46 -21.04 -4.24
CA PHE A 175 -2.52 -20.28 -3.59
C PHE A 175 -3.70 -21.17 -3.15
N ASP A 176 -4.11 -22.14 -3.98
CA ASP A 176 -5.20 -23.05 -3.64
C ASP A 176 -4.79 -24.01 -2.51
N ASP A 177 -3.51 -24.40 -2.44
CA ASP A 177 -2.97 -25.16 -1.31
C ASP A 177 -2.95 -24.32 -0.02
N PHE A 178 -2.56 -23.04 -0.08
CA PHE A 178 -2.63 -22.13 1.06
C PHE A 178 -4.07 -22.03 1.60
N LEU A 179 -5.04 -21.81 0.72
CA LEU A 179 -6.45 -21.71 1.10
C LEU A 179 -7.02 -23.01 1.69
N LYS A 180 -6.41 -24.15 1.39
CA LYS A 180 -6.83 -25.47 1.89
C LYS A 180 -6.18 -25.81 3.24
N ASP A 181 -4.91 -25.48 3.40
CA ASP A 181 -4.10 -25.90 4.53
C ASP A 181 -4.22 -24.99 5.76
N TYR A 182 -4.76 -23.78 5.58
CA TYR A 182 -4.85 -22.76 6.62
C TYR A 182 -6.28 -22.50 7.06
N SER A 183 -6.45 -22.30 8.37
CA SER A 183 -7.64 -21.70 8.97
C SER A 183 -7.59 -20.18 8.75
N ILE A 184 -8.59 -19.64 8.06
CA ILE A 184 -8.57 -18.27 7.54
C ILE A 184 -9.57 -17.38 8.26
N VAL A 185 -9.07 -16.26 8.80
CA VAL A 185 -9.87 -15.07 9.10
C VAL A 185 -9.66 -14.09 7.95
N LEU A 186 -10.70 -13.81 7.18
CA LEU A 186 -10.65 -12.87 6.06
C LEU A 186 -11.06 -11.48 6.52
N GLY A 187 -10.17 -10.50 6.37
CA GLY A 187 -10.46 -9.10 6.57
C GLY A 187 -10.52 -8.33 5.25
N ILE A 188 -11.65 -7.67 5.02
CA ILE A 188 -11.88 -6.86 3.82
C ILE A 188 -11.80 -5.39 4.22
N VAL A 189 -10.86 -4.67 3.62
CA VAL A 189 -10.63 -3.24 3.86
C VAL A 189 -11.53 -2.44 2.93
N LEU A 190 -12.57 -1.82 3.49
CA LEU A 190 -13.46 -0.91 2.77
C LEU A 190 -12.97 0.54 2.86
N GLU A 191 -12.39 0.91 4.01
CA GLU A 191 -11.92 2.27 4.28
C GLU A 191 -10.87 2.25 5.40
N GLY A 192 -9.84 3.10 5.26
CA GLY A 192 -8.81 3.31 6.29
C GLY A 192 -7.48 2.58 6.03
N ASP A 193 -6.53 2.78 6.95
CA ASP A 193 -5.23 2.12 6.98
C ASP A 193 -5.24 1.04 8.08
N SER A 194 -5.22 -0.22 7.67
CA SER A 194 -5.41 -1.41 8.52
C SER A 194 -4.19 -2.30 8.80
N PRO A 195 -2.99 -2.17 8.19
CA PRO A 195 -1.90 -3.13 8.38
C PRO A 195 -1.50 -3.34 9.85
N GLY A 196 -1.54 -2.27 10.65
CA GLY A 196 -1.25 -2.34 12.10
C GLY A 196 -2.25 -3.21 12.86
N LEU A 197 -3.55 -3.03 12.58
CA LEU A 197 -4.62 -3.84 13.15
C LEU A 197 -4.43 -5.33 12.80
N PHE A 198 -4.20 -5.63 11.52
CA PHE A 198 -4.01 -7.00 11.07
C PHE A 198 -2.82 -7.69 11.73
N LYS A 199 -1.71 -6.97 11.88
CA LYS A 199 -0.52 -7.45 12.60
C LYS A 199 -0.85 -7.80 14.05
N GLU A 200 -1.55 -6.90 14.75
CA GLU A 200 -1.89 -7.09 16.17
C GLU A 200 -2.89 -8.23 16.37
N VAL A 201 -3.94 -8.31 15.54
CA VAL A 201 -4.91 -9.40 15.55
C VAL A 201 -4.22 -10.74 15.24
N ALA A 202 -3.35 -10.79 14.23
CA ALA A 202 -2.60 -12.00 13.88
C ALA A 202 -1.73 -12.48 15.04
N ALA A 203 -0.99 -11.57 15.69
CA ALA A 203 -0.16 -11.88 16.85
C ALA A 203 -0.99 -12.46 18.01
N GLN A 204 -2.14 -11.85 18.34
CA GLN A 204 -3.03 -12.31 19.42
C GLN A 204 -3.74 -13.64 19.13
N LEU A 205 -3.89 -13.99 17.84
CA LEU A 205 -4.44 -15.27 17.39
C LEU A 205 -3.39 -16.36 17.18
N ASN A 206 -2.10 -16.04 17.35
CA ASN A 206 -0.97 -16.89 16.96
C ASN A 206 -1.09 -17.35 15.48
N ALA A 207 -1.47 -16.40 14.63
CA ALA A 207 -1.65 -16.55 13.20
C ALA A 207 -0.59 -15.74 12.44
N CYS A 208 -0.41 -16.04 11.16
CA CYS A 208 0.33 -15.17 10.26
C CYS A 208 -0.60 -14.11 9.67
N HIS A 209 -0.09 -12.93 9.39
CA HIS A 209 -0.80 -11.92 8.60
C HIS A 209 -0.44 -12.16 7.14
N VAL A 210 -1.42 -12.37 6.27
CA VAL A 210 -1.21 -12.58 4.84
C VAL A 210 -1.91 -11.48 4.05
N GLU A 211 -1.18 -10.65 3.34
CA GLU A 211 -1.77 -9.65 2.43
C GLU A 211 -2.04 -10.29 1.06
N MET A 212 -3.29 -10.22 0.61
CA MET A 212 -3.65 -10.64 -0.74
C MET A 212 -3.50 -9.48 -1.70
N ALA A 213 -2.32 -9.38 -2.32
CA ALA A 213 -1.99 -8.36 -3.29
C ALA A 213 -0.88 -8.84 -4.23
N ASP A 214 -0.91 -8.39 -5.48
CA ASP A 214 0.23 -8.58 -6.41
C ASP A 214 1.46 -7.76 -5.99
N LYS A 215 1.22 -6.63 -5.31
CA LYS A 215 2.25 -5.73 -4.77
C LYS A 215 1.98 -5.47 -3.29
N PRO A 216 2.39 -6.36 -2.38
CA PRO A 216 2.15 -6.20 -0.96
C PRO A 216 2.79 -4.91 -0.42
N THR A 217 2.11 -4.23 0.50
CA THR A 217 2.61 -3.01 1.17
C THR A 217 2.56 -3.09 2.69
N SER A 218 1.71 -3.95 3.25
CA SER A 218 1.54 -4.15 4.69
C SER A 218 2.78 -4.73 5.37
N TYR A 219 3.72 -5.31 4.61
CA TYR A 219 5.02 -5.76 5.14
C TYR A 219 5.76 -4.68 5.94
N ARG A 220 5.50 -3.40 5.63
CA ARG A 220 6.13 -2.23 6.27
C ARG A 220 5.84 -2.10 7.76
N VAL A 221 4.75 -2.67 8.27
CA VAL A 221 4.51 -2.69 9.73
C VAL A 221 5.35 -3.74 10.46
N TYR A 222 6.01 -4.65 9.74
CA TYR A 222 6.89 -5.68 10.28
C TYR A 222 8.37 -5.34 10.10
N ALA A 223 8.74 -4.80 8.94
CA ALA A 223 10.10 -4.48 8.58
C ALA A 223 10.16 -3.50 7.40
N ASP A 224 11.33 -2.90 7.17
CA ASP A 224 11.54 -1.96 6.07
C ASP A 224 11.52 -2.64 4.68
N ASN A 225 11.64 -3.97 4.64
CA ASN A 225 11.66 -4.78 3.42
C ASN A 225 10.85 -6.08 3.59
N LEU A 226 10.46 -6.65 2.45
CA LEU A 226 9.58 -7.83 2.38
C LEU A 226 10.24 -9.08 2.96
N ASP A 227 11.50 -9.35 2.64
CA ASP A 227 12.19 -10.58 3.09
C ASP A 227 12.31 -10.66 4.61
N GLU A 228 12.61 -9.54 5.26
CA GLU A 228 12.65 -9.47 6.71
C GLU A 228 11.24 -9.62 7.31
N ALA A 229 10.22 -9.01 6.71
CA ALA A 229 8.83 -9.17 7.16
C ALA A 229 8.37 -10.63 7.09
N LEU A 230 8.77 -11.37 6.05
CA LEU A 230 8.50 -12.80 5.88
C LEU A 230 9.05 -13.67 7.02
N THR A 231 10.05 -13.19 7.77
CA THR A 231 10.59 -13.87 8.96
C THR A 231 9.90 -13.47 10.26
N LYS A 232 9.03 -12.46 10.24
CA LYS A 232 8.41 -11.82 11.40
C LYS A 232 6.90 -12.08 11.51
N GLY A 233 6.38 -13.09 10.80
CA GLY A 233 4.97 -13.48 10.85
C GLY A 233 4.08 -12.80 9.81
N TYR A 234 4.68 -12.11 8.84
CA TYR A 234 3.99 -11.57 7.67
C TYR A 234 4.14 -12.50 6.47
N GLY A 235 3.13 -12.57 5.62
CA GLY A 235 3.11 -13.28 4.35
C GLY A 235 2.33 -12.49 3.31
N TYR A 236 2.38 -12.93 2.07
CA TYR A 236 1.54 -12.39 1.02
C TYR A 236 1.09 -13.48 0.06
N ALA A 237 -0.01 -13.24 -0.64
CA ALA A 237 -0.55 -14.15 -1.63
C ALA A 237 -1.02 -13.41 -2.88
N ASN A 238 -0.65 -13.94 -4.04
CA ASN A 238 -1.15 -13.54 -5.34
C ASN A 238 -1.82 -14.73 -6.05
N GLN A 239 -2.27 -14.56 -7.29
CA GLN A 239 -3.00 -15.61 -8.03
C GLN A 239 -2.24 -16.95 -8.18
N LYS A 240 -0.91 -16.92 -8.08
CA LYS A 240 -0.05 -18.08 -8.39
C LYS A 240 0.65 -18.63 -7.16
N THR A 241 1.03 -17.76 -6.24
CA THR A 241 1.93 -18.11 -5.15
C THR A 241 1.49 -17.42 -3.86
N ALA A 242 1.52 -18.17 -2.77
CA ALA A 242 1.49 -17.64 -1.42
C ALA A 242 2.88 -17.83 -0.78
N MET A 243 3.42 -16.75 -0.24
CA MET A 243 4.63 -16.75 0.58
C MET A 243 4.19 -16.58 2.03
N VAL A 244 4.21 -17.67 2.80
CA VAL A 244 3.66 -17.68 4.15
C VAL A 244 4.70 -18.16 5.17
N PRO A 245 4.82 -17.51 6.34
CA PRO A 245 5.71 -17.94 7.42
C PRO A 245 5.44 -19.36 7.88
N VAL A 246 6.49 -20.16 8.00
CA VAL A 246 6.41 -21.51 8.56
C VAL A 246 6.17 -21.42 10.07
N GLY A 247 5.20 -22.17 10.58
CA GLY A 247 5.04 -22.40 12.02
C GLY A 247 3.60 -22.31 12.54
N THR A 248 2.71 -21.64 11.82
CA THR A 248 1.27 -21.59 12.14
C THR A 248 0.46 -21.97 10.91
N LYS A 249 -0.67 -22.65 11.12
CA LYS A 249 -1.67 -22.97 10.08
C LYS A 249 -2.92 -22.10 10.24
N LYS A 250 -2.77 -20.93 10.85
CA LYS A 250 -3.80 -19.89 10.94
C LYS A 250 -3.31 -18.66 10.21
N ALA A 251 -4.18 -18.06 9.40
CA ALA A 251 -3.91 -16.85 8.65
C ALA A 251 -4.99 -15.81 8.91
N VAL A 252 -4.58 -14.58 9.20
CA VAL A 252 -5.42 -13.40 9.09
C VAL A 252 -5.09 -12.77 7.76
N VAL A 253 -6.04 -12.86 6.83
CA VAL A 253 -5.88 -12.46 5.44
C VAL A 253 -6.41 -11.05 5.26
N GLU A 254 -5.57 -10.14 4.78
CA GLU A 254 -5.95 -8.76 4.45
C GLU A 254 -6.21 -8.66 2.94
N VAL A 255 -7.38 -8.15 2.58
CA VAL A 255 -7.75 -7.84 1.19
C VAL A 255 -8.23 -6.40 1.08
N THR A 256 -7.65 -5.66 0.15
CA THR A 256 -8.17 -4.37 -0.33
C THR A 256 -8.89 -4.59 -1.66
N LEU A 257 -10.10 -4.05 -1.79
CA LEU A 257 -10.95 -4.29 -2.97
C LEU A 257 -10.46 -3.58 -4.26
N THR A 258 -9.51 -2.65 -4.15
CA THR A 258 -9.01 -1.86 -5.29
C THR A 258 -8.13 -2.66 -6.24
N ASP A 259 -7.36 -3.62 -5.71
CA ASP A 259 -6.28 -4.28 -6.45
C ASP A 259 -6.39 -5.81 -6.43
N ILE A 260 -7.53 -6.35 -5.98
CA ILE A 260 -7.76 -7.79 -5.89
C ILE A 260 -8.55 -8.32 -7.10
N GLN A 261 -8.11 -9.46 -7.60
CA GLN A 261 -8.80 -10.17 -8.67
C GLN A 261 -10.06 -10.87 -8.10
N PRO A 262 -11.25 -10.71 -8.73
CA PRO A 262 -12.51 -11.24 -8.17
C PRO A 262 -12.48 -12.73 -7.82
N ASP A 263 -11.86 -13.57 -8.66
CA ASP A 263 -11.74 -15.01 -8.44
C ASP A 263 -10.96 -15.34 -7.16
N MET A 264 -9.92 -14.56 -6.84
CA MET A 264 -9.14 -14.76 -5.61
C MET A 264 -9.96 -14.46 -4.37
N LEU A 265 -10.70 -13.34 -4.39
CA LEU A 265 -11.57 -12.96 -3.29
C LEU A 265 -12.66 -14.00 -3.07
N ASP A 266 -13.32 -14.46 -4.14
CA ASP A 266 -14.35 -15.50 -4.07
C ASP A 266 -13.82 -16.81 -3.47
N LYS A 267 -12.62 -17.24 -3.88
CA LYS A 267 -11.96 -18.44 -3.33
C LYS A 267 -11.62 -18.28 -1.85
N ALA A 268 -11.01 -17.15 -1.46
CA ALA A 268 -10.67 -16.87 -0.07
C ALA A 268 -11.92 -16.76 0.81
N TYR A 269 -12.96 -16.06 0.33
CA TYR A 269 -14.23 -15.89 1.01
C TYR A 269 -14.91 -17.24 1.32
N ARG A 270 -14.97 -18.15 0.33
CA ARG A 270 -15.56 -19.49 0.51
C ARG A 270 -14.81 -20.34 1.52
N ARG A 271 -13.52 -20.06 1.76
CA ARG A 271 -12.67 -20.78 2.71
C ARG A 271 -12.58 -20.12 4.07
N ALA A 272 -12.98 -18.86 4.20
CA ALA A 272 -12.87 -18.09 5.42
C ALA A 272 -13.80 -18.63 6.52
N GLU A 273 -13.18 -19.00 7.65
CA GLU A 273 -13.90 -19.39 8.87
C GLU A 273 -14.58 -18.20 9.53
N LYS A 274 -13.95 -17.03 9.42
CA LYS A 274 -14.45 -15.75 9.93
C LYS A 274 -14.20 -14.63 8.93
N ILE A 275 -15.11 -13.66 8.89
CA ILE A 275 -15.06 -12.54 7.95
C ILE A 275 -15.24 -11.24 8.71
N ILE A 276 -14.31 -10.30 8.55
CA ILE A 276 -14.38 -8.99 9.18
C ILE A 276 -14.28 -7.90 8.12
N HIS A 277 -14.98 -6.79 8.32
CA HIS A 277 -14.84 -5.60 7.48
C HIS A 277 -14.13 -4.50 8.27
N ILE A 278 -13.16 -3.85 7.65
CA ILE A 278 -12.53 -2.64 8.18
C ILE A 278 -13.22 -1.47 7.49
N ALA A 279 -13.94 -0.66 8.26
CA ALA A 279 -14.94 0.24 7.71
C ALA A 279 -15.00 1.57 8.49
N GLY A 280 -15.07 2.69 7.78
CA GLY A 280 -15.35 4.01 8.34
C GLY A 280 -16.82 4.40 8.21
N ILE A 281 -17.19 5.61 8.61
CA ILE A 281 -18.58 6.10 8.51
C ILE A 281 -19.14 6.06 7.08
N ASN A 282 -18.31 6.22 6.05
CA ASN A 282 -18.74 6.23 4.65
C ASN A 282 -19.03 4.83 4.12
N SER A 283 -18.57 3.81 4.83
CA SER A 283 -18.70 2.40 4.45
C SER A 283 -20.01 1.75 4.93
N VAL A 284 -20.83 2.47 5.72
CA VAL A 284 -22.11 1.95 6.26
C VAL A 284 -23.04 1.42 5.16
N PRO A 285 -23.29 2.13 4.03
CA PRO A 285 -24.15 1.61 2.97
C PRO A 285 -23.60 0.30 2.36
N ALA A 286 -22.29 0.22 2.13
CA ALA A 286 -21.66 -0.98 1.56
C ALA A 286 -21.78 -2.19 2.50
N VAL A 287 -21.63 -1.99 3.81
CA VAL A 287 -21.85 -3.05 4.80
C VAL A 287 -23.32 -3.51 4.84
N LYS A 288 -24.27 -2.58 4.74
CA LYS A 288 -25.70 -2.92 4.67
C LYS A 288 -26.04 -3.70 3.40
N ASP A 289 -25.53 -3.29 2.26
CA ASP A 289 -25.75 -3.98 0.98
C ASP A 289 -25.14 -5.39 0.98
N TRP A 290 -23.96 -5.54 1.61
CA TRP A 290 -23.31 -6.84 1.81
C TRP A 290 -24.20 -7.81 2.60
N LEU A 291 -24.73 -7.36 3.73
CA LEU A 291 -25.61 -8.15 4.58
C LEU A 291 -26.97 -8.43 3.91
N ALA A 292 -27.54 -7.45 3.23
CA ALA A 292 -28.80 -7.60 2.49
C ALA A 292 -28.67 -8.63 1.35
N SER A 293 -27.48 -8.76 0.77
CA SER A 293 -27.15 -9.77 -0.24
C SER A 293 -26.94 -11.17 0.36
N GLY A 294 -27.05 -11.33 1.69
CA GLY A 294 -26.92 -12.60 2.39
C GLY A 294 -25.47 -13.06 2.60
N TYR A 295 -24.49 -12.18 2.38
CA TYR A 295 -23.09 -12.51 2.64
C TYR A 295 -22.82 -12.55 4.14
N LYS A 296 -22.05 -13.55 4.55
CA LYS A 296 -21.50 -13.70 5.90
C LYS A 296 -20.59 -12.52 6.26
N LEU A 297 -20.74 -12.05 7.49
CA LEU A 297 -19.89 -11.08 8.16
C LEU A 297 -19.95 -11.36 9.67
N ASP A 298 -18.79 -11.54 10.31
CA ASP A 298 -18.68 -11.87 11.73
C ASP A 298 -18.38 -10.65 12.61
N ALA A 299 -17.69 -9.63 12.09
CA ALA A 299 -17.41 -8.40 12.82
C ALA A 299 -17.22 -7.19 11.90
N ILE A 300 -17.48 -6.00 12.44
CA ILE A 300 -17.15 -4.72 11.82
C ILE A 300 -16.07 -4.07 12.68
N VAL A 301 -14.94 -3.71 12.07
CA VAL A 301 -13.86 -2.98 12.75
C VAL A 301 -13.93 -1.53 12.34
N THR A 302 -14.19 -0.66 13.30
CA THR A 302 -14.47 0.76 13.06
C THR A 302 -14.20 1.61 14.30
N GLU A 303 -13.76 2.85 14.09
CA GLU A 303 -13.70 3.87 15.15
C GLU A 303 -15.10 4.48 15.41
N ASP A 304 -16.02 4.43 14.43
CA ASP A 304 -17.33 5.08 14.45
C ASP A 304 -18.46 4.11 14.85
N ARG A 305 -18.39 3.45 16.01
CA ARG A 305 -19.37 2.41 16.40
C ARG A 305 -20.83 2.83 16.32
N LEU A 306 -21.13 4.07 16.68
CA LEU A 306 -22.48 4.61 16.65
C LEU A 306 -23.07 4.60 15.23
N ALA A 307 -22.24 4.71 14.18
CA ALA A 307 -22.70 4.64 12.81
C ALA A 307 -23.19 3.23 12.40
N TYR A 308 -22.87 2.22 13.20
CA TYR A 308 -23.16 0.81 12.95
C TYR A 308 -24.13 0.20 13.99
N GLU A 309 -24.73 1.03 14.86
CA GLU A 309 -25.61 0.57 15.95
C GLU A 309 -26.87 -0.16 15.46
N ASP A 310 -27.32 0.14 14.24
CA ASP A 310 -28.49 -0.47 13.61
C ASP A 310 -28.16 -1.75 12.83
N ILE A 311 -26.90 -2.20 12.85
CA ILE A 311 -26.44 -3.42 12.20
C ILE A 311 -26.29 -4.54 13.24
N SER A 312 -26.83 -5.73 12.93
CA SER A 312 -26.83 -6.88 13.85
C SER A 312 -25.47 -7.55 14.06
N VAL A 313 -24.41 -7.05 13.41
CA VAL A 313 -23.05 -7.60 13.46
C VAL A 313 -22.28 -6.83 14.54
N PRO A 314 -21.53 -7.50 15.42
CA PRO A 314 -20.78 -6.81 16.47
C PRO A 314 -19.71 -5.89 15.87
N ALA A 315 -19.62 -4.68 16.44
CA ALA A 315 -18.60 -3.70 16.10
C ALA A 315 -17.47 -3.71 17.15
N ALA A 316 -16.22 -3.65 16.69
CA ALA A 316 -15.02 -3.53 17.50
C ALA A 316 -14.21 -2.31 17.05
N SER A 317 -13.45 -1.73 17.98
CA SER A 317 -12.57 -0.59 17.70
C SER A 317 -11.11 -0.87 18.06
N THR A 318 -10.84 -1.97 18.77
CA THR A 318 -9.47 -2.39 19.09
C THR A 318 -9.20 -3.83 18.66
N PRO A 319 -7.93 -4.20 18.42
CA PRO A 319 -7.55 -5.58 18.10
C PRO A 319 -8.01 -6.60 19.15
N GLU A 320 -7.98 -6.26 20.44
CA GLU A 320 -8.39 -7.15 21.53
C GLU A 320 -9.86 -7.53 21.42
N GLU A 321 -10.71 -6.56 21.10
CA GLU A 321 -12.14 -6.78 20.92
C GLU A 321 -12.43 -7.61 19.67
N VAL A 322 -11.72 -7.34 18.57
CA VAL A 322 -11.78 -8.15 17.35
C VAL A 322 -11.46 -9.60 17.69
N VAL A 323 -10.36 -9.84 18.40
CA VAL A 323 -9.93 -11.18 18.83
C VAL A 323 -10.98 -11.84 19.73
N LYS A 324 -11.61 -11.06 20.62
CA LYS A 324 -12.66 -11.54 21.52
C LYS A 324 -13.89 -12.03 20.73
N ILE A 325 -14.36 -11.23 19.77
CA ILE A 325 -15.46 -11.58 18.87
C ILE A 325 -15.10 -12.83 18.06
N LEU A 326 -13.91 -12.87 17.47
CA LEU A 326 -13.45 -13.99 16.63
C LEU A 326 -13.36 -15.31 17.42
N LYS A 327 -13.02 -15.25 18.71
CA LYS A 327 -13.01 -16.42 19.62
C LYS A 327 -14.39 -16.81 20.15
N GLY A 328 -15.45 -16.07 19.81
CA GLY A 328 -16.81 -16.32 20.29
C GLY A 328 -17.08 -15.83 21.71
N GLY A 329 -16.24 -14.93 22.24
CA GLY A 329 -16.49 -14.25 23.50
C GLY A 329 -17.31 -12.99 23.26
N LEU A 330 -18.62 -13.07 23.44
CA LEU A 330 -19.45 -11.90 23.72
C LEU A 330 -19.66 -11.88 25.23
N ASP A 331 -19.37 -10.76 25.89
CA ASP A 331 -19.87 -10.54 27.27
C ASP A 331 -21.39 -10.35 27.22
#